data_AF-A0A9W8PGV0-F1
#
_entry.id   AF-A0A9W8PGV0-F1
#
_cell.length_a   1.000
_cell.length_b   1.000
_cell.length_c   1.000
_cell.angle_alpha   90.00
_cell.angle_beta   90.00
_cell.angle_gamma   90.00
#
_symmetry.space_group_name_H-M   'P 1'
#
loop_
_entity.id
_entity.type
_entity.pdbx_description
1 polymer ?
#
loop_
_entity_poly.entity_id
_entity_poly.type
_entity_poly.pdbx_seq_one_letter_code
_entity_poly.pdbx_strand_id
1 'polypeptide(L)'
;MTDSCSGSHKPDVPSEEESFARRQIDDNSWLIGGVVISRHASEPSGPCWGDGKGAFFTISEAPNPRPTTRPVSKNDECPIEDHLLRESSPYNIYQVGLAFLAIDDNKGTPEHVTLEALGSIPLSFQVPRVYYHGVHDDRYYVVYSALRGKTICEAWPKANDDALKKRWLEQIVDSCIELSALSSVSQTMTGYTGDLLAEAYLSKNILETVDSYTPEALLQSCKEIGMDCSNLVFQQNNLSPLAFTVDESGKLLGIYHWGDAGFLPKDWILTKATFNPSLKAWKRQNQEPWNETKREEWRMGIKDALEKRGFREFWLKNEEWRTKIREEYMIQNMRGM
;
A
#
# COMPACT_ATOMS: atom_id res chain seq x y z
N MET A 1 -31.87 40.61 -33.91
CA MET A 1 -30.82 40.72 -32.88
C MET A 1 -31.20 39.75 -31.78
N THR A 2 -30.65 38.55 -31.81
CA THR A 2 -30.75 37.56 -30.73
C THR A 2 -29.44 36.82 -30.70
N ASP A 3 -28.71 37.05 -29.62
CA ASP A 3 -27.34 36.63 -29.37
C ASP A 3 -27.17 35.11 -29.32
N SER A 4 -26.11 34.64 -29.96
CA SER A 4 -25.59 33.29 -29.86
C SER A 4 -24.81 33.13 -28.55
N CYS A 5 -25.37 32.37 -27.61
CA CYS A 5 -24.67 31.94 -26.40
C CYS A 5 -23.50 31.01 -26.74
N SER A 6 -22.33 31.47 -26.30
CA SER A 6 -21.04 30.79 -26.26
C SER A 6 -21.11 29.44 -25.54
N GLY A 7 -20.70 28.38 -26.22
CA GLY A 7 -20.37 27.10 -25.60
C GLY A 7 -19.12 27.26 -24.73
N SER A 8 -19.28 27.12 -23.42
CA SER A 8 -18.16 26.91 -22.52
C SER A 8 -17.65 25.49 -22.74
N HIS A 9 -16.55 25.35 -23.48
CA HIS A 9 -15.70 24.18 -23.35
C HIS A 9 -15.17 24.16 -21.92
N LYS A 10 -15.74 23.29 -21.08
CA LYS A 10 -15.00 22.81 -19.92
C LYS A 10 -13.75 22.12 -20.47
N PRO A 11 -12.54 22.46 -20.02
CA PRO A 11 -11.36 21.70 -20.41
C PRO A 11 -11.58 20.24 -20.04
N ASP A 12 -11.28 19.34 -20.97
CA ASP A 12 -11.30 17.90 -20.74
C ASP A 12 -10.41 17.62 -19.53
N VAL A 13 -11.03 17.25 -18.41
CA VAL A 13 -10.32 16.76 -17.23
C VAL A 13 -9.75 15.41 -17.65
N PRO A 14 -8.41 15.22 -17.64
CA PRO A 14 -7.81 13.93 -17.92
C PRO A 14 -8.46 12.88 -17.03
N SER A 15 -8.70 11.67 -17.55
CA SER A 15 -9.19 10.58 -16.71
C SER A 15 -8.24 10.37 -15.51
N GLU A 16 -8.72 9.86 -14.38
CA GLU A 16 -7.87 9.57 -13.21
C GLU A 16 -6.68 8.65 -13.57
N GLU A 17 -6.82 7.81 -14.59
CA GLU A 17 -5.72 6.98 -15.11
C GLU A 17 -4.64 7.81 -15.86
N GLU A 18 -5.00 8.94 -16.46
CA GLU A 18 -4.05 9.86 -17.09
C GLU A 18 -3.35 10.78 -16.09
N SER A 19 -3.96 11.03 -14.92
CA SER A 19 -3.41 11.98 -13.94
C SER A 19 -2.18 11.45 -13.19
N PHE A 20 -2.10 10.14 -12.95
CA PHE A 20 -0.92 9.48 -12.35
C PHE A 20 0.02 8.86 -13.37
N ALA A 21 -0.30 8.97 -14.66
CA ALA A 21 0.60 8.51 -15.71
C ALA A 21 1.95 9.21 -15.57
N ARG A 22 3.04 8.44 -15.61
CA ARG A 22 4.39 9.00 -15.68
C ARG A 22 4.55 9.76 -17.01
N ARG A 23 4.84 11.05 -16.93
CA ARG A 23 5.04 11.93 -18.09
C ARG A 23 6.44 12.51 -18.06
N GLN A 24 7.07 12.61 -19.23
CA GLN A 24 8.41 13.17 -19.35
C GLN A 24 8.32 14.69 -19.56
N ILE A 25 9.08 15.47 -18.79
CA ILE A 25 9.25 16.91 -19.00
C ILE A 25 10.45 17.12 -19.95
N ASP A 26 11.59 16.55 -19.57
CA ASP A 26 12.84 16.53 -20.34
C ASP A 26 13.61 15.22 -20.07
N ASP A 27 14.88 15.15 -20.47
CA ASP A 27 15.68 13.92 -20.38
C ASP A 27 16.05 13.54 -18.93
N ASN A 28 15.91 14.46 -17.98
CA ASN A 28 16.27 14.28 -16.57
C ASN A 28 15.10 14.54 -15.61
N SER A 29 13.90 14.82 -16.11
CA SER A 29 12.76 15.23 -15.28
C SER A 29 11.45 14.58 -15.70
N TRP A 30 10.69 14.08 -14.73
CA TRP A 30 9.41 13.41 -14.94
C TRP A 30 8.33 13.97 -14.01
N LEU A 31 7.12 14.16 -14.54
CA LEU A 31 5.92 14.51 -13.80
C LEU A 31 5.14 13.23 -13.47
N ILE A 32 4.74 13.07 -12.21
CA ILE A 32 3.89 11.97 -11.74
C ILE A 32 2.84 12.56 -10.79
N GLY A 33 1.58 12.69 -11.24
CA GLY A 33 0.56 13.40 -10.48
C GLY A 33 0.97 14.86 -10.19
N GLY A 34 0.96 15.26 -8.92
CA GLY A 34 1.32 16.59 -8.46
C GLY A 34 2.81 16.84 -8.18
N VAL A 35 3.71 15.90 -8.50
CA VAL A 35 5.15 16.02 -8.17
C VAL A 35 6.07 15.85 -9.38
N VAL A 36 7.22 16.52 -9.33
CA VAL A 36 8.32 16.41 -10.29
C VAL A 36 9.47 15.64 -9.67
N ILE A 37 9.89 14.58 -10.35
CA ILE A 37 11.11 13.82 -10.06
C ILE A 37 12.21 14.29 -10.99
N SER A 38 13.35 14.73 -10.43
CA SER A 38 14.51 15.20 -11.21
C SER A 38 15.74 14.36 -10.91
N ARG A 39 16.52 14.04 -11.95
CA ARG A 39 17.79 13.31 -11.88
C ARG A 39 18.97 14.27 -12.01
N HIS A 40 19.98 14.08 -11.17
CA HIS A 40 21.16 14.92 -11.06
C HIS A 40 22.43 14.07 -11.17
N ALA A 41 23.44 14.59 -11.89
CA ALA A 41 24.73 13.91 -12.03
C ALA A 41 25.62 14.02 -10.77
N SER A 42 25.29 14.92 -9.85
CA SER A 42 25.97 15.13 -8.58
C SER A 42 24.96 15.23 -7.45
N GLU A 43 25.37 14.92 -6.23
CA GLU A 43 24.50 15.02 -5.05
C GLU A 43 24.01 16.47 -4.87
N PRO A 44 22.69 16.72 -4.96
CA PRO A 44 22.13 18.05 -4.81
C PRO A 44 22.03 18.44 -3.32
N SER A 45 21.88 19.73 -3.04
CA SER A 45 21.58 20.20 -1.69
C SER A 45 20.14 19.84 -1.29
N GLY A 46 19.97 19.07 -0.23
CA GLY A 46 18.66 18.73 0.35
C GLY A 46 18.33 17.23 0.28
N PRO A 47 17.07 16.84 0.58
CA PRO A 47 16.64 15.46 0.52
C PRO A 47 16.79 14.88 -0.89
N CYS A 48 17.62 13.86 -1.03
CA CYS A 48 17.84 13.15 -2.27
C CYS A 48 18.13 11.66 -2.00
N TRP A 49 18.09 10.85 -3.04
CA TRP A 49 18.47 9.44 -2.97
C TRP A 49 19.21 9.02 -4.24
N GLY A 50 20.09 8.02 -4.12
CA GLY A 50 20.89 7.54 -5.24
C GLY A 50 20.11 6.67 -6.22
N ASP A 51 20.60 6.61 -7.45
CA ASP A 51 20.14 5.66 -8.48
C ASP A 51 20.90 4.32 -8.44
N GLY A 52 21.91 4.20 -7.58
CA GLY A 52 22.81 3.04 -7.49
C GLY A 52 23.89 2.97 -8.57
N LYS A 53 23.95 3.96 -9.47
CA LYS A 53 24.86 4.09 -10.61
C LYS A 53 25.64 5.42 -10.61
N GLY A 54 25.54 6.21 -9.54
CA GLY A 54 26.29 7.45 -9.32
C GLY A 54 25.50 8.74 -9.57
N ALA A 55 24.24 8.65 -10.03
CA ALA A 55 23.33 9.79 -10.11
C ALA A 55 22.41 9.83 -8.89
N PHE A 56 21.71 10.95 -8.74
CA PHE A 56 20.83 11.23 -7.61
C PHE A 56 19.46 11.68 -8.10
N PHE A 57 18.43 11.38 -7.34
CA PHE A 57 17.07 11.85 -7.58
C PHE A 57 16.63 12.81 -6.48
N THR A 58 15.83 13.79 -6.87
CA THR A 58 15.07 14.67 -5.97
C THR A 58 13.60 14.67 -6.34
N ILE A 59 12.77 15.12 -5.40
CA ILE A 59 11.35 15.33 -5.59
C ILE A 59 10.98 16.76 -5.20
N SER A 60 10.05 17.35 -5.94
CA SER A 60 9.48 18.67 -5.66
C SER A 60 8.02 18.72 -6.09
N GLU A 61 7.25 19.66 -5.54
CA GLU A 61 5.91 19.96 -6.02
C GLU A 61 5.95 20.46 -7.48
N ALA A 62 4.98 20.06 -8.29
CA ALA A 62 4.88 20.54 -9.66
C ALA A 62 4.53 22.04 -9.68
N PRO A 63 5.22 22.86 -10.50
CA PRO A 63 4.94 24.29 -10.56
C PRO A 63 3.55 24.58 -11.14
N ASN A 64 3.04 25.78 -10.85
CA ASN A 64 1.83 26.33 -11.46
C ASN A 64 2.19 27.56 -12.33
N PRO A 65 1.97 27.52 -13.67
CA PRO A 65 1.34 26.44 -14.44
C PRO A 65 2.20 25.19 -14.53
N ARG A 66 1.54 24.03 -14.71
CA ARG A 66 2.23 22.74 -14.88
C ARG A 66 3.18 22.78 -16.08
N PRO A 67 4.34 22.10 -16.00
CA PRO A 67 5.29 22.06 -17.10
C PRO A 67 4.69 21.34 -18.30
N THR A 68 5.14 21.69 -19.51
CA THR A 68 4.80 20.94 -20.72
C THR A 68 5.37 19.53 -20.60
N THR A 69 4.56 18.51 -20.92
CA THR A 69 4.99 17.11 -20.85
C THR A 69 4.72 16.35 -22.14
N ARG A 70 5.47 15.26 -22.33
CA ARG A 70 5.28 14.26 -23.38
C ARG A 70 5.15 12.86 -22.79
N PRO A 71 4.54 11.89 -23.49
CA PRO A 71 4.60 10.49 -23.08
C PRO A 71 6.06 10.04 -22.92
N VAL A 72 6.31 9.19 -21.93
CA VAL A 72 7.63 8.58 -21.77
C VAL A 72 7.95 7.75 -23.02
N SER A 73 9.05 8.10 -23.68
CA SER A 73 9.53 7.39 -24.86
C SER A 73 9.74 5.91 -24.54
N LYS A 74 9.29 5.02 -25.43
CA LYS A 74 9.52 3.57 -25.28
C LYS A 74 10.99 3.19 -25.48
N ASN A 75 11.76 4.05 -26.15
CA ASN A 75 13.14 3.80 -26.51
C ASN A 75 14.14 4.48 -25.56
N ASP A 76 13.69 5.45 -24.75
CA ASP A 76 14.52 6.06 -23.73
C ASP A 76 14.38 5.26 -22.44
N GLU A 77 15.51 4.93 -21.81
CA GLU A 77 15.56 4.28 -20.50
C GLU A 77 15.03 5.25 -19.42
N CYS A 78 13.71 5.35 -19.31
CA CYS A 78 13.09 6.04 -18.20
C CYS A 78 13.46 5.28 -16.90
N PRO A 79 14.15 5.92 -15.95
CA PRO A 79 14.68 5.25 -14.76
C PRO A 79 13.61 5.07 -13.67
N ILE A 80 12.35 5.30 -14.01
CA ILE A 80 11.21 5.18 -13.11
C ILE A 80 10.37 4.02 -13.62
N GLU A 81 10.28 2.98 -12.80
CA GLU A 81 9.54 1.77 -13.12
C GLU A 81 8.20 1.76 -12.39
N ASP A 82 7.14 1.36 -13.08
CA ASP A 82 5.85 1.12 -12.44
C ASP A 82 5.94 -0.20 -11.68
N HIS A 83 5.96 -0.09 -10.35
CA HIS A 83 6.17 -1.25 -9.50
C HIS A 83 4.90 -2.11 -9.38
N LEU A 84 3.71 -1.62 -9.76
CA LEU A 84 2.47 -2.39 -9.75
C LEU A 84 2.03 -2.85 -11.14
N LEU A 85 2.83 -2.61 -12.18
CA LEU A 85 2.53 -3.02 -13.57
C LEU A 85 1.20 -2.45 -14.09
N ARG A 86 0.93 -1.17 -13.80
CA ARG A 86 -0.28 -0.43 -14.16
C ARG A 86 -1.56 -1.04 -13.59
N GLU A 87 -1.47 -1.63 -12.40
CA GLU A 87 -2.65 -2.15 -11.69
C GLU A 87 -3.69 -1.03 -11.56
N SER A 88 -4.95 -1.29 -11.94
CA SER A 88 -6.03 -0.33 -11.71
C SER A 88 -6.32 -0.37 -10.23
N SER A 89 -5.71 0.56 -9.50
CA SER A 89 -5.67 0.62 -8.05
C SER A 89 -5.65 2.08 -7.62
N PRO A 90 -6.33 2.45 -6.52
CA PRO A 90 -6.18 3.79 -5.97
C PRO A 90 -4.75 4.05 -5.48
N TYR A 91 -3.97 2.99 -5.28
CA TYR A 91 -2.58 2.99 -4.87
C TYR A 91 -1.64 2.91 -6.08
N ASN A 92 -0.64 3.80 -6.16
CA ASN A 92 0.41 3.73 -7.17
C ASN A 92 1.78 3.66 -6.51
N ILE A 93 2.63 2.75 -6.96
CA ILE A 93 4.00 2.61 -6.46
C ILE A 93 4.96 2.63 -7.65
N TYR A 94 5.91 3.55 -7.62
CA TYR A 94 6.97 3.65 -8.62
C TYR A 94 8.32 3.40 -7.97
N GLN A 95 9.14 2.56 -8.59
CA GLN A 95 10.53 2.45 -8.21
C GLN A 95 11.33 3.54 -8.92
N VAL A 96 12.07 4.34 -8.15
CA VAL A 96 12.90 5.45 -8.65
C VAL A 96 14.30 5.26 -8.09
N GLY A 97 15.21 4.66 -8.86
CA GLY A 97 16.55 4.34 -8.36
C GLY A 97 16.51 3.42 -7.12
N LEU A 98 17.12 3.86 -6.02
CA LEU A 98 17.13 3.16 -4.72
C LEU A 98 16.00 3.58 -3.76
N ALA A 99 14.88 4.08 -4.29
CA ALA A 99 13.70 4.44 -3.50
C ALA A 99 12.41 4.01 -4.20
N PHE A 100 11.31 4.05 -3.44
CA PHE A 100 9.96 3.95 -3.96
C PHE A 100 9.23 5.25 -3.72
N LEU A 101 8.47 5.70 -4.72
CA LEU A 101 7.42 6.70 -4.59
C LEU A 101 6.08 5.97 -4.49
N ALA A 102 5.42 6.07 -3.34
CA ALA A 102 4.04 5.63 -3.17
C ALA A 102 3.10 6.84 -3.21
N ILE A 103 1.98 6.69 -3.93
CA ILE A 103 0.91 7.68 -4.06
C ILE A 103 -0.39 7.00 -3.66
N ASP A 104 -1.11 7.63 -2.75
CA ASP A 104 -2.28 7.07 -2.09
C ASP A 104 -3.37 8.12 -1.86
N ASP A 105 -4.56 7.69 -1.47
CA ASP A 105 -5.54 8.53 -0.83
C ASP A 105 -4.97 9.11 0.47
N ASN A 106 -5.22 10.39 0.72
CA ASN A 106 -4.85 11.03 1.98
C ASN A 106 -5.86 10.69 3.09
N LYS A 107 -5.93 9.41 3.47
CA LYS A 107 -6.88 8.87 4.46
C LYS A 107 -6.14 8.19 5.61
N GLY A 108 -6.53 8.52 6.84
CA GLY A 108 -5.99 7.91 8.06
C GLY A 108 -4.59 8.40 8.44
N THR A 109 -3.87 7.62 9.25
CA THR A 109 -2.48 7.94 9.63
C THR A 109 -1.57 7.88 8.39
N PRO A 110 -0.87 8.97 8.04
CA PRO A 110 0.06 8.96 6.91
C PRO A 110 1.21 7.97 7.12
N GLU A 111 1.61 7.25 6.07
CA GLU A 111 2.64 6.20 6.14
C GLU A 111 3.98 6.69 6.73
N HIS A 112 4.38 7.94 6.48
CA HIS A 112 5.63 8.48 7.00
C HIS A 112 5.66 8.53 8.53
N VAL A 113 4.51 8.82 9.16
CA VAL A 113 4.35 8.87 10.61
C VAL A 113 4.57 7.48 11.21
N THR A 114 3.96 6.45 10.60
CA THR A 114 4.15 5.06 11.01
C THR A 114 5.62 4.63 10.85
N LEU A 115 6.25 4.95 9.71
CA LEU A 115 7.65 4.60 9.45
C LEU A 115 8.62 5.27 10.44
N GLU A 116 8.43 6.56 10.73
CA GLU A 116 9.25 7.29 11.71
C GLU A 116 9.15 6.66 13.10
N ALA A 117 7.94 6.32 13.53
CA ALA A 117 7.73 5.72 14.84
C ALA A 117 8.37 4.32 14.95
N LEU A 118 8.15 3.47 13.94
CA LEU A 118 8.75 2.12 13.90
C LEU A 118 10.28 2.17 13.77
N GLY A 119 10.83 3.19 13.11
CA GLY A 119 12.28 3.39 12.98
C GLY A 119 13.00 3.60 14.31
N SER A 120 12.27 3.95 15.38
CA SER A 120 12.80 4.08 16.74
C SER A 120 12.74 2.79 17.57
N ILE A 121 12.05 1.75 17.07
CA ILE A 121 11.83 0.49 17.77
C ILE A 121 12.86 -0.55 17.29
N PRO A 122 13.53 -1.30 18.19
CA PRO A 122 14.48 -2.33 17.81
C PRO A 122 13.76 -3.59 17.31
N LEU A 123 13.22 -3.53 16.09
CA LEU A 123 12.53 -4.63 15.42
C LEU A 123 13.52 -5.66 14.86
N SER A 124 13.07 -6.91 14.71
CA SER A 124 13.86 -8.00 14.11
C SER A 124 14.08 -7.83 12.59
N PHE A 125 13.43 -6.84 11.98
CA PHE A 125 13.44 -6.52 10.56
C PHE A 125 13.56 -5.00 10.34
N GLN A 126 13.93 -4.59 9.12
CA GLN A 126 14.06 -3.17 8.76
C GLN A 126 12.73 -2.57 8.29
N VAL A 127 12.55 -1.28 8.57
CA VAL A 127 11.52 -0.44 7.93
C VAL A 127 12.19 0.59 7.00
N PRO A 128 11.53 0.98 5.90
CA PRO A 128 12.02 2.01 5.00
C PRO A 128 12.28 3.35 5.69
N ARG A 129 13.35 4.03 5.28
CA ARG A 129 13.62 5.42 5.66
C ARG A 129 12.87 6.36 4.71
N VAL A 130 12.13 7.31 5.26
CA VAL A 130 11.44 8.36 4.48
C VAL A 130 12.44 9.40 3.98
N TYR A 131 12.36 9.76 2.70
CA TYR A 131 13.09 10.87 2.08
C TYR A 131 12.20 12.10 1.84
N TYR A 132 10.91 11.87 1.57
CA TYR A 132 9.95 12.92 1.29
C TYR A 132 8.54 12.45 1.63
N HIS A 133 7.68 13.38 2.02
CA HIS A 133 6.24 13.20 2.01
C HIS A 133 5.53 14.53 1.71
N GLY A 134 4.30 14.46 1.22
CA GLY A 134 3.50 15.65 0.92
C GLY A 134 2.09 15.29 0.46
N VAL A 135 1.18 16.26 0.49
CA VAL A 135 -0.18 16.11 -0.05
C VAL A 135 -0.33 17.07 -1.22
N HIS A 136 -0.67 16.55 -2.40
CA HIS A 136 -0.84 17.32 -3.64
C HIS A 136 -2.10 16.86 -4.35
N ASP A 137 -2.98 17.78 -4.75
CA ASP A 137 -4.26 17.47 -5.39
C ASP A 137 -5.08 16.39 -4.63
N ASP A 138 -5.20 16.53 -3.30
CA ASP A 138 -5.89 15.60 -2.37
C ASP A 138 -5.29 14.18 -2.25
N ARG A 139 -4.11 13.96 -2.83
CA ARG A 139 -3.40 12.68 -2.80
C ARG A 139 -2.16 12.78 -1.93
N TYR A 140 -1.91 11.74 -1.17
CA TYR A 140 -0.74 11.62 -0.32
C TYR A 140 0.42 10.99 -1.09
N TYR A 141 1.60 11.59 -1.00
CA TYR A 141 2.83 11.16 -1.65
C TYR A 141 3.85 10.85 -0.56
N VAL A 142 4.54 9.72 -0.67
CA VAL A 142 5.69 9.39 0.18
C VAL A 142 6.79 8.77 -0.66
N VAL A 143 8.02 9.24 -0.45
CA VAL A 143 9.22 8.61 -1.00
C VAL A 143 10.00 7.98 0.14
N TYR A 144 10.27 6.69 0.04
CA TYR A 144 11.04 5.95 1.03
C TYR A 144 12.09 5.04 0.41
N SER A 145 13.12 4.69 1.18
CA SER A 145 14.24 3.87 0.73
C SER A 145 13.83 2.47 0.30
N ALA A 146 14.43 1.99 -0.77
CA ALA A 146 14.44 0.56 -1.08
C ALA A 146 15.37 -0.18 -0.10
N LEU A 147 14.88 -1.28 0.46
CA LEU A 147 15.60 -2.29 1.21
C LEU A 147 16.43 -3.14 0.24
N ARG A 148 17.70 -3.40 0.60
CA ARG A 148 18.68 -4.10 -0.25
C ARG A 148 18.48 -5.63 -0.24
N GLY A 149 17.40 -6.08 -0.83
CA GLY A 149 17.08 -7.50 -0.99
C GLY A 149 16.12 -7.74 -2.16
N LYS A 150 15.51 -8.93 -2.18
CA LYS A 150 14.45 -9.27 -3.14
C LYS A 150 13.13 -9.36 -2.40
N THR A 151 12.06 -8.85 -3.01
CA THR A 151 10.73 -9.06 -2.47
C THR A 151 10.37 -10.54 -2.48
N ILE A 152 9.49 -11.00 -1.59
CA ILE A 152 8.95 -12.36 -1.67
C ILE A 152 8.22 -12.55 -3.02
N CYS A 153 7.61 -11.50 -3.56
CA CYS A 153 7.04 -11.49 -4.90
C CYS A 153 8.05 -11.91 -6.00
N GLU A 154 9.34 -11.57 -5.85
CA GLU A 154 10.40 -11.95 -6.79
C GLU A 154 11.10 -13.27 -6.43
N ALA A 155 11.25 -13.54 -5.14
CA ALA A 155 12.02 -14.68 -4.62
C ALA A 155 11.20 -15.97 -4.59
N TRP A 156 9.94 -15.91 -4.13
CA TRP A 156 9.05 -17.06 -3.99
C TRP A 156 8.91 -17.90 -5.25
N PRO A 157 8.59 -17.32 -6.43
CA PRO A 157 8.39 -18.13 -7.63
C PRO A 157 9.68 -18.74 -8.18
N LYS A 158 10.86 -18.33 -7.69
CA LYS A 158 12.17 -18.88 -8.09
C LYS A 158 12.69 -19.90 -7.07
N ALA A 159 12.07 -19.99 -5.90
CA ALA A 159 12.46 -20.92 -4.85
C ALA A 159 11.88 -22.31 -5.11
N ASN A 160 12.75 -23.31 -5.20
CA ASN A 160 12.38 -24.72 -5.29
C ASN A 160 12.58 -25.48 -3.96
N ASP A 161 13.06 -24.79 -2.92
CA ASP A 161 13.28 -25.37 -1.59
C ASP A 161 12.10 -25.04 -0.66
N ASP A 162 11.32 -26.07 -0.32
CA ASP A 162 10.16 -25.95 0.56
C ASP A 162 10.54 -25.57 1.99
N ALA A 163 11.72 -25.99 2.47
CA ALA A 163 12.21 -25.61 3.79
C ALA A 163 12.55 -24.12 3.84
N LEU A 164 13.08 -23.56 2.75
CA LEU A 164 13.31 -22.13 2.62
C LEU A 164 11.99 -21.34 2.59
N LYS A 165 11.02 -21.76 1.76
CA LYS A 165 9.69 -21.13 1.72
C LYS A 165 9.02 -21.14 3.09
N LYS A 166 9.05 -22.30 3.77
CA LYS A 166 8.52 -22.44 5.13
C LYS A 166 9.21 -21.48 6.10
N ARG A 167 10.54 -21.34 6.03
CA ARG A 167 11.30 -20.40 6.86
C ARG A 167 10.90 -18.94 6.61
N TRP A 168 10.60 -18.56 5.37
CA TRP A 168 10.09 -17.22 5.08
C TRP A 168 8.73 -16.97 5.73
N LEU A 169 7.81 -17.93 5.59
CA LEU A 169 6.49 -17.85 6.22
C LEU A 169 6.60 -17.73 7.75
N GLU A 170 7.46 -18.55 8.38
CA GLU A 170 7.70 -18.50 9.82
C GLU A 170 8.25 -17.14 10.27
N GLN A 171 9.25 -16.59 9.58
CA GLN A 171 9.80 -15.26 9.90
C GLN A 171 8.78 -14.13 9.72
N ILE A 172 7.90 -14.22 8.73
CA ILE A 172 6.82 -13.25 8.51
C ILE A 172 5.76 -13.34 9.61
N VAL A 173 5.43 -14.56 10.06
CA VAL A 173 4.51 -14.71 11.20
C VAL A 173 5.15 -14.25 12.51
N ASP A 174 6.45 -14.49 12.69
CA ASP A 174 7.20 -13.98 13.84
C ASP A 174 7.20 -12.45 13.87
N SER A 175 7.34 -11.76 12.73
CA SER A 175 7.24 -10.30 12.67
C SER A 175 5.84 -9.79 12.96
N CYS A 176 4.78 -10.49 12.53
CA CYS A 176 3.41 -10.19 12.93
C CYS A 176 3.22 -10.26 14.45
N ILE A 177 3.80 -11.28 15.10
CA ILE A 177 3.73 -11.44 16.56
C ILE A 177 4.54 -10.36 17.27
N GLU A 178 5.72 -10.02 16.76
CA GLU A 178 6.54 -8.93 17.28
C GLU A 178 5.79 -7.60 17.23
N LEU A 179 5.17 -7.26 16.10
CA LEU A 179 4.31 -6.08 15.97
C LEU A 179 3.10 -6.15 16.90
N SER A 180 2.51 -7.33 17.06
CA SER A 180 1.33 -7.53 17.92
C SER A 180 1.63 -7.26 19.40
N ALA A 181 2.90 -7.31 19.82
CA ALA A 181 3.31 -6.99 21.18
C ALA A 181 3.24 -5.47 21.46
N LEU A 182 3.21 -4.64 20.41
CA LEU A 182 2.99 -3.20 20.55
C LEU A 182 1.53 -2.98 20.92
N SER A 183 1.31 -2.58 22.18
CA SER A 183 -0.03 -2.35 22.73
C SER A 183 -0.45 -0.91 22.52
N SER A 184 -1.71 -0.71 22.12
CA SER A 184 -2.31 0.62 22.13
C SER A 184 -2.51 1.09 23.56
N VAL A 185 -2.08 2.32 23.86
CA VAL A 185 -2.35 2.98 25.15
C VAL A 185 -3.85 3.25 25.32
N SER A 186 -4.58 3.48 24.22
CA SER A 186 -5.99 3.88 24.23
C SER A 186 -6.98 2.74 24.04
N GLN A 187 -6.54 1.53 23.65
CA GLN A 187 -7.42 0.40 23.29
C GLN A 187 -8.51 0.81 22.27
N THR A 188 -8.17 1.71 21.34
CA THR A 188 -9.04 2.17 20.25
C THR A 188 -8.56 1.64 18.91
N MET A 189 -9.50 1.42 17.98
CA MET A 189 -9.16 1.02 16.60
C MET A 189 -8.77 2.26 15.79
N THR A 190 -7.47 2.54 15.77
CA THR A 190 -6.88 3.75 15.16
C THR A 190 -5.61 3.40 14.41
N GLY A 191 -5.09 4.33 13.60
CA GLY A 191 -3.72 4.26 13.13
C GLY A 191 -2.72 4.46 14.29
N TYR A 192 -1.42 4.49 13.96
CA TYR A 192 -0.35 4.50 14.96
C TYR A 192 -0.44 5.68 15.95
N THR A 193 -0.80 6.86 15.47
CA THR A 193 -0.89 8.12 16.23
C THR A 193 -2.24 8.38 16.88
N GLY A 194 -3.21 7.46 16.76
CA GLY A 194 -4.58 7.67 17.23
C GLY A 194 -5.51 8.29 16.17
N ASP A 195 -5.01 8.60 14.98
CA ASP A 195 -5.84 9.06 13.85
C ASP A 195 -6.71 7.92 13.30
N LEU A 196 -7.59 8.24 12.34
CA LEU A 196 -8.45 7.25 11.69
C LEU A 196 -7.63 6.14 11.03
N LEU A 197 -8.20 4.94 10.99
CA LEU A 197 -7.65 3.80 10.27
C LEU A 197 -8.56 3.47 9.09
N ALA A 198 -8.07 3.71 7.87
CA ALA A 198 -8.85 3.54 6.64
C ALA A 198 -8.98 2.07 6.20
N GLU A 199 -9.49 1.19 7.07
CA GLU A 199 -9.68 -0.23 6.75
C GLU A 199 -10.99 -0.47 5.99
N ALA A 200 -10.93 -0.38 4.66
CA ALA A 200 -12.07 -0.55 3.75
C ALA A 200 -12.84 -1.88 3.94
N TYR A 201 -12.16 -2.95 4.40
CA TYR A 201 -12.81 -4.26 4.61
C TYR A 201 -13.62 -4.35 5.91
N LEU A 202 -13.52 -3.33 6.76
CA LEU A 202 -14.32 -3.15 7.96
C LEU A 202 -15.30 -1.96 7.83
N SER A 203 -15.30 -1.26 6.69
CA SER A 203 -16.24 -0.18 6.42
C SER A 203 -17.64 -0.74 6.11
N LYS A 204 -18.67 -0.16 6.74
CA LYS A 204 -20.07 -0.39 6.38
C LYS A 204 -20.52 0.43 5.18
N ASN A 205 -19.87 1.56 4.94
CA ASN A 205 -20.21 2.40 3.81
C ASN A 205 -19.42 1.95 2.59
N ILE A 206 -20.11 1.51 1.56
CA ILE A 206 -19.51 1.12 0.28
C ILE A 206 -18.86 2.33 -0.41
N LEU A 207 -19.32 3.55 -0.09
CA LEU A 207 -18.73 4.79 -0.58
C LEU A 207 -17.54 5.27 0.26
N GLU A 208 -17.19 4.57 1.35
CA GLU A 208 -15.94 4.81 2.09
C GLU A 208 -15.78 6.26 2.59
N THR A 209 -16.88 6.84 3.11
CA THR A 209 -16.84 8.18 3.72
C THR A 209 -16.02 8.18 5.01
N VAL A 210 -15.51 9.33 5.41
CA VAL A 210 -14.67 9.50 6.62
C VAL A 210 -15.30 8.88 7.87
N ASP A 211 -16.61 9.02 8.05
CA ASP A 211 -17.36 8.47 9.22
C ASP A 211 -17.28 6.94 9.33
N SER A 212 -16.99 6.27 8.20
CA SER A 212 -16.90 4.80 8.12
C SER A 212 -15.66 4.23 8.79
N TYR A 213 -14.67 5.08 9.08
CA TYR A 213 -13.38 4.72 9.65
C TYR A 213 -13.21 5.21 11.09
N THR A 214 -14.27 5.70 11.72
CA THR A 214 -14.25 6.06 13.14
C THR A 214 -13.95 4.81 13.98
N PRO A 215 -13.22 4.93 15.10
CA PRO A 215 -12.92 3.79 15.98
C PRO A 215 -14.19 3.03 16.41
N GLU A 216 -15.29 3.75 16.66
CA GLU A 216 -16.58 3.18 17.02
C GLU A 216 -17.20 2.38 15.87
N ALA A 217 -17.12 2.88 14.63
CA ALA A 217 -17.62 2.17 13.46
C ALA A 217 -16.82 0.87 13.22
N LEU A 218 -15.49 0.94 13.27
CA LEU A 218 -14.62 -0.23 13.10
C LEU A 218 -14.87 -1.28 14.19
N LEU A 219 -15.02 -0.84 15.45
CA LEU A 219 -15.34 -1.71 16.58
C LEU A 219 -16.69 -2.40 16.37
N GLN A 220 -17.70 -1.66 15.93
CA GLN A 220 -19.03 -2.20 15.67
C GLN A 220 -18.99 -3.24 14.55
N SER A 221 -18.29 -2.97 13.44
CA SER A 221 -18.08 -3.92 12.35
C SER A 221 -17.42 -5.21 12.81
N CYS A 222 -16.33 -5.11 13.59
CA CYS A 222 -15.62 -6.29 14.12
C CYS A 222 -16.51 -7.13 15.03
N LYS A 223 -17.32 -6.50 15.90
CA LYS A 223 -18.29 -7.18 16.77
C LYS A 223 -19.36 -7.92 15.98
N GLU A 224 -19.86 -7.32 14.90
CA GLU A 224 -20.86 -7.95 14.02
C GLU A 224 -20.31 -9.15 13.27
N ILE A 225 -19.05 -9.11 12.85
CA ILE A 225 -18.33 -10.25 12.27
C ILE A 225 -18.09 -11.35 13.35
N GLY A 226 -18.17 -10.99 14.62
CA GLY A 226 -18.00 -11.89 15.77
C GLY A 226 -16.55 -12.00 16.25
N MET A 227 -15.71 -11.00 15.96
CA MET A 227 -14.33 -10.96 16.43
C MET A 227 -14.23 -10.57 17.91
N ASP A 228 -13.22 -11.10 18.58
CA ASP A 228 -12.85 -10.66 19.92
C ASP A 228 -12.12 -9.32 19.86
N CYS A 229 -12.80 -8.26 20.31
CA CYS A 229 -12.28 -6.89 20.31
C CYS A 229 -11.70 -6.48 21.67
N SER A 230 -11.52 -7.42 22.61
CA SER A 230 -10.99 -7.12 23.95
C SER A 230 -9.48 -6.84 23.97
N ASN A 231 -8.78 -7.24 22.91
CA ASN A 231 -7.35 -7.03 22.74
C ASN A 231 -7.05 -6.50 21.34
N LEU A 232 -6.68 -5.22 21.26
CA LEU A 232 -6.26 -4.57 20.02
C LEU A 232 -4.75 -4.54 19.93
N VAL A 233 -4.22 -5.02 18.82
CA VAL A 233 -2.78 -5.15 18.59
C VAL A 233 -2.37 -4.35 17.36
N PHE A 234 -1.17 -3.79 17.39
CA PHE A 234 -0.62 -3.13 16.21
C PHE A 234 -0.31 -4.15 15.12
N GLN A 235 -0.73 -3.87 13.89
CA GLN A 235 -0.53 -4.75 12.76
C GLN A 235 -0.37 -3.94 11.47
N GLN A 236 0.41 -4.47 10.54
CA GLN A 236 0.75 -3.80 9.28
C GLN A 236 -0.36 -3.88 8.22
N ASN A 237 -1.31 -4.82 8.35
CA ASN A 237 -2.51 -4.95 7.53
C ASN A 237 -2.29 -5.20 6.01
N ASN A 238 -1.09 -5.54 5.56
CA ASN A 238 -0.78 -5.92 4.18
C ASN A 238 0.25 -7.08 4.12
N LEU A 239 -0.27 -8.29 4.15
CA LEU A 239 0.48 -9.54 4.04
C LEU A 239 0.65 -10.01 2.60
N SER A 240 0.71 -9.10 1.62
CA SER A 240 1.04 -9.49 0.25
C SER A 240 2.53 -9.83 0.11
N PRO A 241 2.93 -10.72 -0.83
CA PRO A 241 4.35 -11.00 -1.09
C PRO A 241 5.20 -9.79 -1.48
N LEU A 242 4.58 -8.70 -1.92
CA LEU A 242 5.28 -7.47 -2.26
C LEU A 242 5.75 -6.72 -1.02
N ALA A 243 5.04 -6.87 0.10
CA ALA A 243 5.34 -6.17 1.34
C ALA A 243 6.60 -6.68 2.03
N PHE A 244 7.12 -7.87 1.70
CA PHE A 244 8.24 -8.48 2.43
C PHE A 244 9.48 -8.59 1.56
N THR A 245 10.63 -8.25 2.12
CA THR A 245 11.94 -8.38 1.45
C THR A 245 12.82 -9.37 2.20
N VAL A 246 13.53 -10.21 1.46
CA VAL A 246 14.52 -11.16 1.98
C VAL A 246 15.91 -10.85 1.42
N ASP A 247 16.94 -11.15 2.20
CA ASP A 247 18.33 -11.06 1.76
C ASP A 247 18.78 -12.31 0.99
N GLU A 248 20.03 -12.31 0.53
CA GLU A 248 20.63 -13.43 -0.21
C GLU A 248 20.76 -14.72 0.62
N SER A 249 20.78 -14.61 1.96
CA SER A 249 20.80 -15.76 2.87
C SER A 249 19.41 -16.35 3.11
N GLY A 250 18.37 -15.71 2.60
CA GLY A 250 16.97 -16.09 2.82
C GLY A 250 16.42 -15.64 4.17
N LYS A 251 17.05 -14.67 4.84
CA LYS A 251 16.51 -14.04 6.04
C LYS A 251 15.53 -12.93 5.67
N LEU A 252 14.47 -12.75 6.45
CA LEU A 252 13.61 -11.57 6.34
C LEU A 252 14.44 -10.31 6.65
N LEU A 253 14.56 -9.44 5.65
CA LEU A 253 15.33 -8.21 5.73
C LEU A 253 14.47 -7.04 6.23
N GLY A 254 13.25 -6.90 5.72
CA GLY A 254 12.37 -5.79 6.08
C GLY A 254 11.00 -5.83 5.42
N ILE A 255 10.16 -4.87 5.79
CA ILE A 255 8.73 -4.82 5.46
C ILE A 255 8.35 -3.44 4.91
N TYR A 256 7.51 -3.41 3.86
CA TYR A 256 6.97 -2.22 3.18
C TYR A 256 5.47 -2.05 3.42
N HIS A 257 4.92 -0.95 2.87
CA HIS A 257 3.49 -0.67 2.72
C HIS A 257 2.78 -0.56 4.07
N TRP A 258 3.18 0.45 4.83
CA TRP A 258 2.70 0.74 6.19
C TRP A 258 1.52 1.73 6.23
N GLY A 259 1.01 2.17 5.07
CA GLY A 259 -0.13 3.10 5.00
C GLY A 259 -1.42 2.56 5.62
N ASP A 260 -1.60 1.23 5.65
CA ASP A 260 -2.79 0.60 6.24
C ASP A 260 -2.57 0.17 7.70
N ALA A 261 -1.41 0.46 8.29
CA ALA A 261 -1.04 -0.08 9.59
C ALA A 261 -1.82 0.58 10.73
N GLY A 262 -2.22 -0.21 11.72
CA GLY A 262 -2.97 0.31 12.86
C GLY A 262 -3.33 -0.76 13.88
N PHE A 263 -4.12 -0.34 14.87
CA PHE A 263 -4.59 -1.19 15.96
C PHE A 263 -5.94 -1.80 15.62
N LEU A 264 -5.98 -3.12 15.49
CA LEU A 264 -7.19 -3.90 15.19
C LEU A 264 -7.19 -5.20 16.03
N PRO A 265 -8.30 -5.95 16.08
CA PRO A 265 -8.32 -7.25 16.75
C PRO A 265 -7.20 -8.17 16.24
N LYS A 266 -6.55 -8.92 17.13
CA LYS A 266 -5.45 -9.84 16.77
C LYS A 266 -5.81 -10.76 15.61
N ASP A 267 -7.03 -11.31 15.63
CA ASP A 267 -7.51 -12.25 14.62
C ASP A 267 -7.76 -11.60 13.24
N TRP A 268 -7.71 -10.27 13.14
CA TRP A 268 -7.73 -9.56 11.86
C TRP A 268 -6.51 -9.89 11.00
N ILE A 269 -5.35 -10.16 11.62
CA ILE A 269 -4.11 -10.50 10.90
C ILE A 269 -4.34 -11.69 9.95
N LEU A 270 -4.84 -12.81 10.48
CA LEU A 270 -5.14 -13.99 9.67
C LEU A 270 -6.35 -13.77 8.76
N THR A 271 -7.39 -13.12 9.26
CA THR A 271 -8.58 -12.83 8.45
C THR A 271 -8.22 -12.06 7.18
N LYS A 272 -7.38 -11.03 7.31
CA LYS A 272 -6.90 -10.22 6.19
C LYS A 272 -5.91 -10.99 5.31
N ALA A 273 -5.06 -11.85 5.88
CA ALA A 273 -4.13 -12.70 5.12
C ALA A 273 -4.82 -13.53 4.04
N THR A 274 -6.03 -14.03 4.33
CA THR A 274 -6.78 -14.94 3.45
C THR A 274 -7.20 -14.30 2.12
N PHE A 275 -7.38 -12.97 2.08
CA PHE A 275 -7.77 -12.23 0.87
C PHE A 275 -6.77 -11.15 0.43
N ASN A 276 -5.67 -10.95 1.19
CA ASN A 276 -4.61 -9.98 0.90
C ASN A 276 -3.90 -10.12 -0.46
N PRO A 277 -3.72 -11.33 -1.05
CA PRO A 277 -3.05 -11.46 -2.36
C PRO A 277 -3.68 -10.59 -3.46
N SER A 278 -4.94 -10.21 -3.29
CA SER A 278 -5.69 -9.40 -4.25
C SER A 278 -5.58 -7.88 -4.07
N LEU A 279 -4.92 -7.39 -3.01
CA LEU A 279 -4.96 -5.95 -2.65
C LEU A 279 -3.81 -5.12 -3.23
N LYS A 280 -2.58 -5.62 -3.10
CA LYS A 280 -1.36 -4.90 -3.52
C LYS A 280 -0.42 -5.92 -4.15
N ALA A 281 -0.36 -5.93 -5.48
CA ALA A 281 0.43 -6.81 -6.38
C ALA A 281 -0.36 -7.89 -7.15
N TRP A 282 -1.68 -7.72 -7.33
CA TRP A 282 -2.49 -8.69 -8.07
C TRP A 282 -1.93 -8.94 -9.47
N LYS A 283 -1.51 -7.89 -10.19
CA LYS A 283 -0.95 -8.05 -11.54
C LYS A 283 0.37 -8.82 -11.54
N ARG A 284 1.25 -8.57 -10.56
CA ARG A 284 2.51 -9.32 -10.44
C ARG A 284 2.29 -10.79 -10.15
N GLN A 285 1.27 -11.11 -9.35
CA GLN A 285 0.95 -12.49 -9.00
C GLN A 285 0.17 -13.24 -10.10
N ASN A 286 -0.46 -12.52 -11.03
CA ASN A 286 -1.18 -13.11 -12.16
C ASN A 286 -0.36 -13.11 -13.46
N GLN A 287 0.94 -12.84 -13.37
CA GLN A 287 1.88 -12.93 -14.47
C GLN A 287 3.01 -13.90 -14.11
N GLU A 288 3.64 -14.48 -15.14
CA GLU A 288 4.86 -15.26 -14.95
C GLU A 288 5.89 -14.44 -14.16
N PRO A 289 6.61 -15.05 -13.19
CA PRO A 289 6.69 -16.49 -12.92
C PRO A 289 5.68 -17.04 -11.88
N TRP A 290 4.64 -16.28 -11.52
CA TRP A 290 3.57 -16.76 -10.63
C TRP A 290 2.49 -17.51 -11.41
N ASN A 291 2.19 -18.73 -10.98
CA ASN A 291 1.06 -19.52 -11.45
C ASN A 291 0.09 -19.79 -10.29
N GLU A 292 -1.05 -20.42 -10.59
CA GLU A 292 -2.08 -20.72 -9.60
C GLU A 292 -1.55 -21.53 -8.41
N THR A 293 -0.73 -22.55 -8.69
CA THR A 293 -0.09 -23.37 -7.65
C THR A 293 0.75 -22.53 -6.69
N LYS A 294 1.60 -21.63 -7.19
CA LYS A 294 2.46 -20.78 -6.35
C LYS A 294 1.65 -19.77 -5.52
N ARG A 295 0.57 -19.22 -6.10
CA ARG A 295 -0.36 -18.34 -5.38
C ARG A 295 -1.03 -19.09 -4.24
N GLU A 296 -1.47 -20.31 -4.50
CA GLU A 296 -2.11 -21.16 -3.50
C GLU A 296 -1.14 -21.62 -2.41
N GLU A 297 0.09 -22.01 -2.78
CA GLU A 297 1.15 -22.33 -1.82
C GLU A 297 1.43 -21.17 -0.86
N TRP A 298 1.51 -19.94 -1.37
CA TRP A 298 1.65 -18.75 -0.53
C TRP A 298 0.45 -18.56 0.40
N ARG A 299 -0.76 -18.55 -0.17
CA ARG A 299 -2.01 -18.27 0.54
C ARG A 299 -2.26 -19.28 1.66
N MET A 300 -2.11 -20.57 1.36
CA MET A 300 -2.29 -21.64 2.35
C MET A 300 -1.11 -21.70 3.32
N GLY A 301 0.11 -21.45 2.85
CA GLY A 301 1.29 -21.45 3.71
C GLY A 301 1.25 -20.37 4.79
N ILE A 302 0.87 -19.14 4.45
CA ILE A 302 0.76 -18.05 5.44
C ILE A 302 -0.40 -18.30 6.41
N LYS A 303 -1.53 -18.80 5.90
CA LYS A 303 -2.67 -19.22 6.71
C LYS A 303 -2.28 -20.27 7.75
N ASP A 304 -1.71 -21.39 7.29
CA ASP A 304 -1.29 -22.49 8.16
C ASP A 304 -0.27 -22.02 9.22
N ALA A 305 0.65 -21.13 8.84
CA ALA A 305 1.66 -20.60 9.75
C ALA A 305 1.03 -19.72 10.86
N LEU A 306 0.06 -18.87 10.51
CA LEU A 306 -0.68 -18.05 11.47
C LEU A 306 -1.59 -18.90 12.36
N GLU A 307 -2.33 -19.87 11.81
CA GLU A 307 -3.19 -20.76 12.61
C GLU A 307 -2.39 -21.52 13.67
N LYS A 308 -1.19 -22.01 13.32
CA LYS A 308 -0.26 -22.68 14.26
C LYS A 308 0.20 -21.76 15.40
N ARG A 309 0.09 -20.45 15.25
CA ARG A 309 0.41 -19.44 16.28
C ARG A 309 -0.84 -18.88 16.98
N GLY A 310 -1.98 -19.54 16.80
CA GLY A 310 -3.21 -19.26 17.53
C GLY A 310 -3.92 -18.00 17.05
N PHE A 311 -3.75 -17.63 15.79
CA PHE A 311 -4.63 -16.67 15.11
C PHE A 311 -5.85 -17.41 14.58
N ARG A 312 -7.03 -16.81 14.69
CA ARG A 312 -8.29 -17.37 14.18
C ARG A 312 -8.73 -16.64 12.92
N GLU A 313 -9.28 -17.38 11.98
CA GLU A 313 -9.81 -16.83 10.73
C GLU A 313 -11.29 -16.47 10.87
N PHE A 314 -11.65 -15.28 10.42
CA PHE A 314 -13.03 -14.81 10.32
C PHE A 314 -13.43 -14.43 8.88
N TRP A 315 -12.67 -14.89 7.89
CA TRP A 315 -12.87 -14.53 6.48
C TRP A 315 -14.30 -14.78 5.99
N LEU A 316 -14.82 -16.01 6.15
CA LEU A 316 -16.18 -16.35 5.71
C LEU A 316 -17.25 -15.47 6.37
N LYS A 317 -17.11 -15.20 7.67
CA LYS A 317 -18.04 -14.31 8.39
C LYS A 317 -17.93 -12.86 7.91
N ASN A 318 -16.72 -12.38 7.60
CA ASN A 318 -16.53 -11.06 7.00
C ASN A 318 -17.16 -11.00 5.60
N GLU A 319 -16.98 -12.02 4.77
CA GLU A 319 -17.57 -12.10 3.43
C GLU A 319 -19.11 -12.09 3.48
N GLU A 320 -19.72 -12.90 4.37
CA GLU A 320 -21.17 -12.91 4.62
C GLU A 320 -21.66 -11.52 5.06
N TRP A 321 -20.97 -10.92 6.04
CA TRP A 321 -21.28 -9.58 6.55
C TRP A 321 -21.19 -8.51 5.45
N ARG A 322 -20.12 -8.52 4.64
CA ARG A 322 -19.94 -7.59 3.52
C ARG A 322 -20.99 -7.79 2.42
N THR A 323 -21.39 -9.04 2.15
CA THR A 323 -22.42 -9.34 1.15
C THR A 323 -23.76 -8.75 1.59
N LYS A 324 -24.13 -8.94 2.86
CA LYS A 324 -25.33 -8.33 3.44
C LYS A 324 -25.34 -6.80 3.32
N ILE A 325 -24.22 -6.14 3.61
CA ILE A 325 -24.10 -4.68 3.47
C ILE A 325 -24.34 -4.22 2.03
N ARG A 326 -23.79 -4.95 1.04
CA ARG A 326 -24.01 -4.65 -0.38
C ARG A 326 -25.48 -4.80 -0.77
N GLU A 327 -26.13 -5.86 -0.32
CA GLU A 327 -27.55 -6.09 -0.59
C GLU A 327 -28.42 -4.98 0.01
N GLU A 328 -28.16 -4.58 1.26
CA GLU A 328 -28.86 -3.50 1.94
C GLU A 328 -28.72 -2.16 1.20
N TYR A 329 -27.50 -1.82 0.77
CA TYR A 329 -27.24 -0.62 -0.02
C TYR A 329 -27.99 -0.61 -1.36
N MET A 330 -27.97 -1.74 -2.08
CA MET A 330 -28.67 -1.87 -3.37
C MET A 330 -30.18 -1.72 -3.19
N ILE A 331 -30.76 -2.31 -2.13
CA ILE A 331 -32.19 -2.17 -1.83
C ILE A 331 -32.56 -0.72 -1.51
N GLN A 332 -31.75 -0.01 -0.73
CA GLN A 332 -31.99 1.39 -0.40
C GLN A 332 -31.98 2.28 -1.66
N ASN A 333 -31.02 2.09 -2.55
CA ASN A 333 -30.93 2.87 -3.79
C ASN A 333 -32.03 2.53 -4.79
N MET A 334 -32.48 1.27 -4.87
CA MET A 334 -33.62 0.90 -5.73
C MET A 334 -34.95 1.45 -5.22
N ARG A 335 -35.10 1.70 -3.92
CA ARG A 335 -36.32 2.30 -3.32
C ARG A 335 -36.37 3.82 -3.42
N GLY A 336 -35.24 4.46 -3.72
CA GLY A 336 -35.13 5.91 -3.90
C GLY A 336 -35.34 6.39 -5.34
N MET A 337 -35.57 5.47 -6.29
CA MET A 337 -35.91 5.74 -7.69
C MET A 337 -37.42 5.62 -7.93
#